data_AF-A0A3B9K950-F1
#
_entry.id   AF-A0A3B9K950-F1
#
_cell.length_a   1.000
_cell.length_b   1.000
_cell.length_c   1.000
_cell.angle_alpha   90.00
_cell.angle_beta   90.00
_cell.angle_gamma   90.00
#
_symmetry.space_group_name_H-M   'P 1'
#
loop_
_entity.id
_entity.type
_entity.pdbx_description
1 polymer ?
#
loop_
_entity_poly.entity_id
_entity_poly.type
_entity_poly.pdbx_seq_one_letter_code
_entity_poly.pdbx_strand_id
1 'polypeptide(L)'
;GLSSKYKALPAELSGGEQQRVAIARALINKPEILLADEPTGNLDSRNSMEIMHLLEDINSRGTTVIVVTHSHEIVRDMKKRVIVLDRGVVAQDAAELNEVWH
;
A
#
# COMPACT_ATOMS: atom_id res chain seq x y z
N GLY A 1 -6.34 0.11 17.43
CA GLY A 1 -7.77 0.14 17.05
C GLY A 1 -8.48 -1.21 17.10
N LEU A 2 -7.80 -2.36 17.04
CA LEU A 2 -8.46 -3.69 17.00
C LEU A 2 -8.42 -4.48 18.32
N SER A 3 -7.90 -3.90 19.40
CA SER A 3 -7.66 -4.62 20.66
C SER A 3 -8.92 -5.26 21.26
N SER A 4 -10.10 -4.69 21.01
CA SER A 4 -11.40 -5.21 21.46
C SER A 4 -11.98 -6.33 20.57
N LYS A 5 -11.39 -6.60 19.40
CA LYS A 5 -11.90 -7.56 18.39
C LYS A 5 -10.94 -8.72 18.11
N TYR A 6 -10.00 -9.01 19.01
CA TYR A 6 -8.97 -10.04 18.81
C TYR A 6 -9.52 -11.48 18.65
N LYS A 7 -10.78 -11.73 19.02
CA LYS A 7 -11.49 -13.01 18.83
C LYS A 7 -12.42 -13.05 17.62
N ALA A 8 -12.62 -11.93 16.93
CA ALA A 8 -13.53 -11.85 15.80
C ALA A 8 -12.96 -12.61 14.59
N LEU A 9 -13.83 -13.36 13.90
CA LEU A 9 -13.50 -14.02 12.64
C LEU A 9 -13.44 -12.99 11.50
N PRO A 10 -12.74 -13.27 10.39
CA PRO A 10 -12.64 -12.33 9.26
C PRO A 10 -14.00 -11.81 8.77
N ALA A 11 -15.02 -12.66 8.74
CA ALA A 11 -16.38 -12.30 8.32
C ALA A 11 -17.11 -11.33 9.27
N GLU A 12 -16.62 -11.16 10.51
CA GLU A 12 -17.20 -10.31 11.54
C GLU A 12 -16.51 -8.93 11.63
N LEU A 13 -15.50 -8.71 10.79
CA LEU A 13 -14.75 -7.47 10.68
C LEU A 13 -15.26 -6.65 9.48
N SER A 14 -15.33 -5.33 9.64
CA SER A 14 -15.56 -4.44 8.50
C SER A 14 -14.40 -4.51 7.50
N GLY A 15 -14.59 -4.09 6.25
CA GLY A 15 -13.54 -4.13 5.22
C GLY A 15 -12.23 -3.46 5.66
N GLY A 16 -12.32 -2.26 6.27
CA GLY A 16 -11.15 -1.56 6.82
C GLY A 16 -10.52 -2.26 8.04
N GLU A 17 -11.30 -3.01 8.82
CA GLU A 17 -10.76 -3.83 9.92
C GLU A 17 -10.02 -5.07 9.40
N GLN A 18 -10.58 -5.77 8.41
CA GLN A 18 -9.92 -6.91 7.76
C GLN A 18 -8.57 -6.47 7.15
N GLN A 19 -8.54 -5.30 6.54
CA GLN A 19 -7.31 -4.76 5.96
C GLN A 19 -6.26 -4.47 7.03
N ARG A 20 -6.64 -3.81 8.14
CA ARG A 20 -5.73 -3.59 9.28
C ARG A 20 -5.19 -4.91 9.87
N VAL A 21 -5.99 -5.97 9.92
CA VAL A 21 -5.51 -7.31 10.33
C VAL A 21 -4.52 -7.88 9.31
N ALA A 22 -4.81 -7.80 8.02
CA ALA A 22 -3.93 -8.28 6.96
C ALA A 22 -2.56 -7.58 7.02
N ILE A 23 -2.56 -6.28 7.26
CA ILE A 23 -1.35 -5.49 7.48
C ILE A 23 -0.61 -5.95 8.74
N ALA A 24 -1.29 -6.01 9.89
CA ALA A 24 -0.67 -6.41 11.15
C ALA A 24 -0.02 -7.81 11.04
N ARG A 25 -0.67 -8.73 10.32
CA ARG A 25 -0.14 -10.06 9.98
C ARG A 25 1.11 -9.97 9.11
N ALA A 26 1.14 -9.10 8.11
CA ALA A 26 2.31 -8.90 7.25
C ALA A 26 3.51 -8.35 8.04
N LEU A 27 3.26 -7.56 9.09
CA LEU A 27 4.31 -6.90 9.88
C LEU A 27 4.86 -7.70 11.05
N ILE A 28 4.14 -8.74 11.50
CA ILE A 28 4.50 -9.44 12.74
C ILE A 28 5.92 -10.05 12.70
N ASN A 29 6.36 -10.43 11.50
CA ASN A 29 7.68 -11.01 11.26
C ASN A 29 8.76 -9.99 10.91
N LYS A 30 8.46 -8.67 10.94
CA LYS A 30 9.39 -7.60 10.55
C LYS A 30 10.10 -7.91 9.22
N PRO A 31 9.36 -8.11 8.11
CA PRO A 31 9.97 -8.48 6.86
C PRO A 31 10.93 -7.38 6.36
N GLU A 32 12.02 -7.79 5.71
CA GLU A 32 12.92 -6.85 5.03
C GLU A 32 12.24 -6.18 3.84
N ILE A 33 11.32 -6.90 3.16
CA ILE A 33 10.57 -6.43 2.00
C ILE A 33 9.08 -6.78 2.15
N LEU A 34 8.22 -5.81 1.90
CA LEU A 34 6.77 -5.95 1.77
C LEU A 34 6.35 -5.58 0.34
N LEU A 35 5.77 -6.55 -0.38
CA LEU A 35 5.16 -6.32 -1.69
C LEU A 35 3.64 -6.19 -1.52
N ALA A 36 3.09 -5.05 -1.94
CA ALA A 36 1.67 -4.74 -1.90
C ALA A 36 1.13 -4.59 -3.32
N ASP A 37 0.39 -5.59 -3.78
CA ASP A 37 -0.21 -5.62 -5.12
C ASP A 37 -1.63 -5.06 -5.07
N GLU A 38 -1.86 -3.92 -5.74
CA GLU A 38 -3.11 -3.17 -5.77
C GLU A 38 -3.79 -3.02 -4.38
N PRO A 39 -3.07 -2.51 -3.36
CA PRO A 39 -3.54 -2.54 -1.97
C PRO A 39 -4.77 -1.68 -1.70
N THR A 40 -5.14 -0.80 -2.63
CA THR A 40 -6.28 0.12 -2.53
C THR A 40 -7.42 -0.25 -3.48
N GLY A 41 -7.35 -1.40 -4.16
CA GLY A 41 -8.39 -1.84 -5.09
C GLY A 41 -9.77 -1.89 -4.42
N ASN A 42 -10.78 -1.34 -5.09
CA ASN A 42 -12.18 -1.25 -4.63
C ASN A 42 -12.43 -0.39 -3.37
N LEU A 43 -11.48 0.45 -2.95
CA LEU A 43 -11.68 1.40 -1.87
C LEU A 43 -12.00 2.80 -2.40
N ASP A 44 -12.75 3.59 -1.61
CA ASP A 44 -12.85 5.02 -1.85
C ASP A 44 -11.53 5.76 -1.59
N SER A 45 -11.44 7.01 -2.03
CA SER A 45 -10.21 7.82 -1.93
C SER A 45 -9.71 7.99 -0.49
N ARG A 46 -10.63 8.17 0.48
CA ARG A 46 -10.26 8.33 1.89
C ARG A 46 -9.64 7.05 2.45
N ASN A 47 -10.30 5.92 2.24
CA ASN A 47 -9.81 4.63 2.70
C ASN A 47 -8.50 4.24 2.01
N SER A 48 -8.36 4.57 0.72
CA SER A 48 -7.11 4.37 -0.03
C SER A 48 -5.95 5.11 0.63
N MET A 49 -6.13 6.39 0.97
CA MET A 49 -5.10 7.19 1.64
C MET A 49 -4.74 6.66 3.04
N GLU A 50 -5.72 6.18 3.82
CA GLU A 50 -5.43 5.53 5.11
C GLU A 50 -4.50 4.32 4.95
N ILE A 51 -4.68 3.54 3.88
CA ILE A 51 -3.83 2.38 3.58
C ILE A 51 -2.44 2.81 3.14
N MET A 52 -2.34 3.83 2.29
CA MET A 52 -1.05 4.36 1.84
C MET A 52 -0.23 4.94 3.00
N HIS A 53 -0.83 5.69 3.92
CA HIS A 53 -0.15 6.18 5.12
C HIS A 53 0.39 5.04 5.99
N LEU A 54 -0.37 3.97 6.12
CA LEU A 54 0.06 2.82 6.89
C LEU A 54 1.23 2.10 6.20
N LEU A 55 1.26 2.03 4.86
CA LEU A 55 2.39 1.47 4.12
C LEU A 55 3.65 2.35 4.29
N GLU A 56 3.47 3.67 4.37
CA GLU A 56 4.54 4.61 4.68
C GLU A 56 5.06 4.46 6.12
N ASP A 57 4.17 4.26 7.10
CA ASP A 57 4.55 3.95 8.49
C ASP A 57 5.36 2.66 8.60
N ILE A 58 5.08 1.67 7.75
CA ILE A 58 5.85 0.43 7.67
C ILE A 58 7.22 0.70 7.07
N ASN A 59 7.27 1.50 6.00
CA ASN A 59 8.51 1.86 5.35
C ASN A 59 9.45 2.62 6.29
N SER A 60 8.91 3.58 7.06
CA SER A 60 9.67 4.36 8.04
C SER A 60 10.27 3.52 9.18
N ARG A 61 9.73 2.31 9.43
CA ARG A 61 10.26 1.36 10.41
C ARG A 61 11.40 0.49 9.86
N GLY A 62 11.80 0.67 8.61
CA GLY A 62 12.95 0.00 7.99
C GLY A 62 12.59 -1.15 7.04
N THR A 63 11.30 -1.45 6.83
CA THR A 63 10.88 -2.42 5.82
C THR A 63 10.88 -1.74 4.44
N THR A 64 11.49 -2.36 3.43
CA THR A 64 11.35 -1.90 2.04
C THR A 64 9.93 -2.20 1.59
N VAL A 65 9.18 -1.19 1.12
CA VAL A 65 7.81 -1.37 0.62
C VAL A 65 7.77 -1.15 -0.88
N ILE A 66 7.27 -2.13 -1.62
CA ILE A 66 7.02 -2.04 -3.06
C ILE A 66 5.51 -2.06 -3.25
N VAL A 67 4.96 -1.02 -3.86
CA VAL A 67 3.54 -0.93 -4.19
C VAL A 67 3.37 -1.03 -5.68
N VAL A 68 2.50 -1.93 -6.13
CA VAL A 68 2.05 -2.00 -7.52
C VAL A 68 0.67 -1.37 -7.58
N THR A 69 0.51 -0.37 -8.44
CA THR A 69 -0.78 0.29 -8.65
C THR A 69 -0.90 0.88 -10.05
N HIS A 70 -2.13 0.91 -10.57
CA HIS A 70 -2.52 1.70 -11.74
C HIS A 70 -3.02 3.12 -11.38
N SER A 71 -3.07 3.48 -10.10
CA SER A 71 -3.58 4.78 -9.64
C SER A 71 -2.52 5.89 -9.73
N HIS A 72 -2.71 6.83 -10.66
CA HIS A 72 -1.85 8.00 -10.82
C HIS A 72 -1.95 8.99 -9.65
N GLU A 73 -3.11 9.05 -8.98
CA GLU A 73 -3.34 9.92 -7.83
C GLU A 73 -2.46 9.48 -6.65
N ILE A 74 -2.47 8.18 -6.35
CA ILE A 74 -1.63 7.60 -5.28
C ILE A 74 -0.15 7.84 -5.57
N VAL A 75 0.28 7.58 -6.80
CA VAL A 75 1.69 7.77 -7.22
C VAL A 75 2.13 9.22 -7.02
N ARG A 76 1.28 10.18 -7.36
CA ARG A 76 1.55 11.62 -7.20
C ARG A 76 1.64 12.02 -5.73
N ASP A 77 0.75 11.52 -4.90
CA ASP A 77 0.66 11.92 -3.49
C ASP A 77 1.80 11.33 -2.65
N MET A 78 2.28 10.13 -3.00
CA MET A 78 3.33 9.44 -2.25
C MET A 78 4.71 10.09 -2.37
N LYS A 79 5.00 10.77 -3.50
CA LYS A 79 6.30 11.40 -3.77
C LYS A 79 7.50 10.48 -3.51
N LYS A 80 7.39 9.22 -3.98
CA LYS A 80 8.47 8.22 -3.89
C LYS A 80 9.02 7.94 -5.29
N ARG A 81 10.11 7.17 -5.34
CA ARG A 81 10.65 6.62 -6.58
C ARG A 81 9.57 5.79 -7.29
N VAL A 82 9.43 6.00 -8.59
CA VAL A 82 8.45 5.30 -9.43
C VAL A 82 9.17 4.58 -10.55
N ILE A 83 8.78 3.33 -10.77
CA ILE A 83 9.20 2.52 -11.91
C ILE A 83 7.96 2.27 -12.76
N VAL A 84 7.98 2.73 -14.01
CA VAL A 84 6.89 2.52 -14.96
C VAL A 84 7.23 1.30 -15.81
N LEU A 85 6.28 0.36 -15.88
CA LEU A 85 6.37 -0.81 -16.74
C LEU A 85 5.42 -0.64 -17.93
N ASP A 86 5.94 -0.76 -19.16
CA ASP A 86 5.13 -0.90 -20.38
C ASP A 86 5.47 -2.23 -21.04
N ARG A 87 4.46 -3.05 -21.38
CA ARG A 87 4.63 -4.34 -22.08
C ARG A 87 5.74 -5.24 -21.49
N GLY A 88 5.87 -5.25 -20.16
CA GLY A 88 6.84 -6.08 -19.44
C GLY A 88 8.28 -5.55 -19.42
N VAL A 89 8.52 -4.33 -19.92
CA VAL A 89 9.83 -3.66 -19.83
C VAL A 89 9.75 -2.42 -18.96
N VAL A 90 10.87 -2.08 -18.30
CA VAL A 90 11.00 -0.81 -17.58
C VAL A 90 11.07 0.32 -18.60
N ALA A 91 10.00 1.09 -18.69
CA ALA A 91 9.90 2.25 -19.56
C ALA A 91 10.51 3.50 -18.89
N GLN A 92 10.40 3.61 -17.56
CA GLN A 92 10.95 4.72 -16.79
C GLN A 92 11.32 4.30 -15.37
N ASP A 93 12.34 4.98 -14.84
CA ASP A 93 12.74 4.93 -13.43
C ASP A 93 13.05 6.36 -12.98
N ALA A 94 12.25 6.90 -12.07
CA ALA A 94 12.33 8.30 -11.63
C ALA A 94 12.25 8.40 -10.10
N ALA A 95 13.01 9.33 -9.50
CA ALA A 95 12.97 9.56 -8.06
C ALA A 95 11.62 10.12 -7.57
N GLU A 96 10.91 10.85 -8.43
CA GLU A 96 9.54 11.33 -8.24
C GLU A 96 8.93 11.58 -9.63
N LEU A 97 7.65 11.26 -9.82
CA LEU A 97 6.95 11.56 -11.08
C LEU A 97 6.35 12.97 -11.02
N ASN A 98 6.97 13.89 -11.77
CA ASN A 98 6.53 15.29 -11.85
C ASN A 98 5.53 15.54 -13.00
N GLU A 99 5.36 14.59 -13.92
CA GLU A 99 4.46 14.70 -15.08
C GLU A 99 3.53 13.49 -15.16
N VAL A 100 2.30 13.74 -15.60
CA VAL A 100 1.29 12.71 -15.84
C VAL A 100 1.51 12.15 -17.23
N TRP A 101 1.83 10.86 -17.33
CA TRP A 101 1.86 10.17 -18.61
C TRP A 101 0.43 9.98 -19.12
N HIS A 102 0.20 10.28 -20.41
CA HIS A 102 -1.06 10.03 -21.12
C HIS A 102 -1.02 8.70 -21.85
#